data_AF-A0A7V8SKF1-F1
#
_entry.id   AF-A0A7V8SKF1-F1
#
_cell.length_a   1.000
_cell.length_b   1.000
_cell.length_c   1.000
_cell.angle_alpha   90.00
_cell.angle_beta   90.00
_cell.angle_gamma   90.00
#
_symmetry.space_group_name_H-M   'P 1'
#
loop_
_entity.id
_entity.type
_entity.pdbx_description
1 polymer ?
#
loop_
_entity_poly.entity_id
_entity_poly.type
_entity_poly.pdbx_seq_one_letter_code
_entity_poly.pdbx_strand_id
1 'polypeptide(L)'
;MTKVVIDPEVYFQVRGFQRYIVHHFQNRKAASKIPKLINNQIRILHKFPTTGNFITNVYNNIRPTFKNYRRMIVKHYVILYLYDSRNDTCYVDFIFDDRTNYLSKISE
;
A
#
# COMPACT_ATOMS: atom_id res chain seq x y z
N MET A 1 -17.00 3.20 13.36
CA MET A 1 -16.38 2.51 12.21
C MET A 1 -15.32 3.47 11.70
N THR A 2 -14.06 3.07 11.71
CA THR A 2 -12.92 3.94 11.38
C THR A 2 -13.08 4.49 9.96
N LYS A 3 -12.87 5.80 9.79
CA LYS A 3 -12.88 6.42 8.46
C LYS A 3 -11.62 6.00 7.70
N VAL A 4 -11.74 5.73 6.41
CA VAL A 4 -10.58 5.42 5.55
C VAL A 4 -10.52 6.45 4.43
N VAL A 5 -9.41 7.17 4.37
CA VAL A 5 -9.07 8.13 3.31
C VAL A 5 -7.96 7.51 2.49
N ILE A 6 -8.10 7.51 1.16
CA ILE A 6 -7.12 6.94 0.24
C ILE A 6 -6.53 8.07 -0.57
N ASP A 7 -5.21 8.22 -0.54
CA ASP A 7 -4.51 9.19 -1.37
C ASP A 7 -4.76 8.87 -2.87
N PRO A 8 -5.09 9.85 -3.71
CA PRO A 8 -5.32 9.63 -5.14
C PRO A 8 -4.19 8.89 -5.86
N GLU A 9 -2.94 9.06 -5.42
CA GLU A 9 -1.76 8.42 -5.99
C GLU A 9 -1.81 6.89 -5.88
N VAL A 10 -2.50 6.36 -4.86
CA VAL A 10 -2.70 4.93 -4.67
C VAL A 10 -3.42 4.30 -5.87
N TYR A 11 -4.35 5.01 -6.50
CA TYR A 11 -5.03 4.52 -7.71
C TYR A 11 -4.06 4.39 -8.89
N PHE A 12 -3.15 5.34 -9.04
CA PHE A 12 -2.13 5.29 -10.10
C PHE A 12 -1.14 4.14 -9.85
N GLN A 13 -0.74 3.90 -8.61
CA GLN A 13 0.12 2.78 -8.22
C GLN A 13 -0.53 1.43 -8.53
N VAL A 14 -1.79 1.24 -8.12
CA VAL A 14 -2.54 0.01 -8.40
C VAL A 14 -2.66 -0.21 -9.91
N ARG A 15 -2.98 0.84 -10.69
CA ARG A 15 -3.03 0.76 -12.15
C ARG A 15 -1.65 0.44 -12.74
N GLY A 16 -0.58 0.97 -12.16
CA GLY A 16 0.81 0.65 -12.48
C GLY A 16 1.09 -0.84 -12.36
N PHE A 17 0.68 -1.48 -11.26
CA PHE A 17 0.83 -2.93 -11.07
C PHE A 17 0.06 -3.73 -12.12
N GLN A 18 -1.17 -3.32 -12.44
CA GLN A 18 -1.96 -4.00 -13.47
C GLN A 18 -1.26 -3.95 -14.82
N ARG A 19 -0.78 -2.77 -15.23
CA ARG A 19 -0.03 -2.58 -16.47
C ARG A 19 1.25 -3.42 -16.47
N TYR A 20 2.02 -3.38 -15.39
CA TYR A 20 3.24 -4.16 -15.25
C TYR A 20 2.97 -5.66 -15.45
N ILE A 21 1.92 -6.20 -14.80
CA ILE A 21 1.59 -7.62 -14.96
C ILE A 21 1.15 -7.97 -16.38
N VAL A 22 0.33 -7.13 -17.00
CA VAL A 22 -0.12 -7.37 -18.38
C VAL A 22 1.04 -7.33 -19.36
N HIS A 23 1.97 -6.38 -19.21
CA HIS A 23 3.09 -6.22 -20.14
C HIS A 23 4.19 -7.25 -19.94
N HIS A 24 4.60 -7.53 -18.70
CA HIS A 24 5.75 -8.41 -18.44
C HIS A 24 5.39 -9.89 -18.34
N PHE A 25 4.20 -10.21 -17.82
CA PHE A 25 3.78 -11.61 -17.62
C PHE A 25 2.64 -12.05 -18.54
N GLN A 26 2.15 -11.16 -19.42
CA GLN A 26 1.05 -11.42 -20.35
C GLN A 26 -0.23 -11.96 -19.68
N ASN A 27 -0.40 -11.73 -18.36
CA ASN A 27 -1.43 -12.37 -17.56
C ASN A 27 -2.52 -11.38 -17.13
N ARG A 28 -3.46 -11.09 -18.04
CA ARG A 28 -4.59 -10.17 -17.79
C ARG A 28 -5.50 -10.63 -16.65
N LYS A 29 -5.68 -11.94 -16.48
CA LYS A 29 -6.53 -12.52 -15.41
C LYS A 29 -5.91 -12.33 -14.03
N ALA A 30 -4.59 -12.33 -13.92
CA ALA A 30 -3.91 -11.97 -12.66
C ALA A 30 -4.01 -10.46 -12.42
N ALA A 31 -3.77 -9.63 -13.44
CA ALA A 31 -3.83 -8.18 -13.34
C ALA A 31 -5.21 -7.66 -12.90
N SER A 32 -6.30 -8.26 -13.39
CA SER A 32 -7.66 -7.85 -13.03
C SER A 32 -8.02 -8.13 -11.57
N LYS A 33 -7.29 -9.01 -10.89
CA LYS A 33 -7.54 -9.36 -9.47
C LYS A 33 -6.88 -8.40 -8.48
N ILE A 34 -5.86 -7.64 -8.90
CA ILE A 34 -5.11 -6.76 -7.99
C ILE A 34 -6.02 -5.75 -7.28
N PRO A 35 -6.88 -4.98 -7.97
CA PRO A 35 -7.69 -3.97 -7.28
C PRO A 35 -8.61 -4.59 -6.23
N LYS A 36 -9.18 -5.78 -6.51
CA LYS A 36 -10.03 -6.51 -5.56
C LYS A 36 -9.25 -6.96 -4.33
N LEU A 37 -8.02 -7.45 -4.51
CA LEU A 37 -7.16 -7.87 -3.40
C LEU A 37 -6.82 -6.68 -2.49
N ILE A 38 -6.39 -5.56 -3.07
CA ILE A 38 -6.05 -4.35 -2.33
C ILE A 38 -7.28 -3.77 -1.62
N ASN A 39 -8.41 -3.62 -2.32
CA ASN A 39 -9.65 -3.08 -1.73
C ASN A 39 -10.17 -3.94 -0.58
N ASN A 40 -10.10 -5.27 -0.71
CA ASN A 40 -10.51 -6.17 0.37
C ASN A 40 -9.65 -5.98 1.62
N GLN A 41 -8.35 -5.76 1.44
CA GLN A 41 -7.46 -5.51 2.56
C GLN A 41 -7.73 -4.12 3.19
N ILE A 42 -7.89 -3.07 2.37
CA ILE A 42 -8.21 -1.72 2.86
C ILE A 42 -9.51 -1.73 3.66
N ARG A 43 -10.50 -2.54 3.28
CA ARG A 43 -11.76 -2.65 4.04
C ARG A 43 -11.58 -3.15 5.47
N ILE A 44 -10.53 -3.93 5.76
CA ILE A 44 -10.24 -4.40 7.12
C ILE A 44 -9.90 -3.22 8.04
N LEU A 45 -9.32 -2.14 7.52
CA LEU A 45 -8.98 -0.94 8.29
C LEU A 45 -10.18 -0.25 8.92
N HIS A 46 -11.37 -0.37 8.34
CA HIS A 46 -12.60 0.16 8.94
C HIS A 46 -12.94 -0.48 10.29
N LYS A 47 -12.46 -1.71 10.54
CA LYS A 47 -12.73 -2.48 11.76
C LYS A 47 -11.48 -2.64 12.64
N PHE A 48 -10.30 -2.80 12.02
CA PHE A 48 -9.04 -3.09 12.70
C PHE A 48 -7.93 -2.16 12.21
N PRO A 49 -8.02 -0.85 12.50
CA PRO A 49 -7.08 0.14 11.99
C PRO A 49 -5.64 -0.08 12.49
N THR A 50 -5.45 -0.74 13.62
CA THR A 50 -4.14 -1.03 14.21
C THR A 50 -3.54 -2.37 13.78
N THR A 51 -4.17 -3.10 12.85
CA THR A 51 -3.73 -4.47 12.48
C THR A 51 -2.37 -4.52 11.80
N GLY A 52 -1.91 -3.41 11.19
CA GLY A 52 -0.60 -3.31 10.55
C GLY A 52 0.52 -3.03 11.55
N ASN A 53 1.67 -3.65 11.33
CA ASN A 53 2.88 -3.40 12.11
C ASN A 53 3.44 -2.01 11.78
N PHE A 54 4.04 -1.35 12.78
CA PHE A 54 4.76 -0.11 12.51
C PHE A 54 5.90 -0.35 11.51
N ILE A 55 6.13 0.65 10.69
CA ILE A 55 7.24 0.69 9.76
C ILE A 55 8.54 0.91 10.56
N THR A 56 9.55 0.06 10.35
CA THR A 56 10.92 0.25 10.84
C THR A 56 11.74 1.09 9.85
N ASN A 57 12.90 1.63 10.26
CA ASN A 57 13.77 2.55 9.47
C ASN A 57 14.05 2.19 7.99
N VAL A 58 13.78 0.95 7.57
CA VAL A 58 13.98 0.42 6.21
C VAL A 58 13.28 1.25 5.13
N TYR A 59 12.20 1.95 5.46
CA TYR A 59 11.41 2.72 4.49
C TYR A 59 11.61 4.25 4.58
N ASN A 60 12.51 4.73 5.44
CA ASN A 60 12.82 6.16 5.54
C ASN A 60 13.35 6.72 4.22
N ASN A 61 13.96 5.87 3.38
CA ASN A 61 14.43 6.24 2.04
C ASN A 61 13.29 6.39 1.03
N ILE A 62 12.08 5.84 1.28
CA ILE A 62 10.94 6.00 0.37
C ILE A 62 10.29 7.38 0.57
N ARG A 63 10.01 7.74 1.84
CA ARG A 63 9.73 9.12 2.26
C ARG A 63 10.17 9.29 3.71
N PRO A 64 10.99 10.32 4.03
CA PRO A 64 11.42 10.61 5.41
C PRO A 64 10.25 10.89 6.37
N THR A 65 9.07 11.18 5.83
CA THR A 65 7.85 11.52 6.56
C THR A 65 7.02 10.34 7.04
N PHE A 66 7.42 9.09 6.76
CA PHE A 66 6.66 7.89 7.19
C PHE A 66 6.82 7.51 8.68
N LYS A 67 7.23 8.46 9.54
CA LYS A 67 7.27 8.25 10.99
C LYS A 67 5.86 7.88 11.49
N ASN A 68 5.76 6.81 12.28
CA ASN A 68 4.51 6.25 12.82
C ASN A 68 3.54 5.61 11.81
N TYR A 69 3.94 5.47 10.57
CA TYR A 69 3.13 4.71 9.62
C TYR A 69 3.12 3.23 10.01
N ARG A 70 2.08 2.56 9.54
CA ARG A 70 1.90 1.13 9.62
C ARG A 70 1.97 0.54 8.23
N ARG A 71 2.40 -0.71 8.14
CA ARG A 71 2.40 -1.49 6.91
C ARG A 71 1.44 -2.66 6.99
N MET A 72 0.83 -2.96 5.86
CA MET A 72 0.02 -4.15 5.66
C MET A 72 0.48 -4.87 4.41
N ILE A 73 0.69 -6.17 4.53
CA ILE A 73 1.21 -7.00 3.44
C ILE A 73 0.05 -7.75 2.79
N VAL A 74 -0.09 -7.59 1.48
CA VAL A 74 -1.07 -8.29 0.65
C VAL A 74 -0.33 -9.04 -0.44
N LYS A 75 -0.05 -10.32 -0.19
CA LYS A 75 0.90 -11.12 -0.98
C LYS A 75 2.28 -10.48 -0.97
N HIS A 76 2.69 -9.85 -2.07
CA HIS A 76 3.95 -9.11 -2.22
C HIS A 76 3.73 -7.61 -2.32
N TYR A 77 2.49 -7.13 -2.25
CA TYR A 77 2.21 -5.70 -2.19
C TYR A 77 2.24 -5.23 -0.74
N VAL A 78 2.83 -4.07 -0.52
CA VAL A 78 2.91 -3.43 0.78
C VAL A 78 2.08 -2.17 0.73
N ILE A 79 1.10 -2.06 1.62
CA ILE A 79 0.24 -0.89 1.82
C ILE A 79 0.77 -0.14 3.03
N LEU A 80 1.16 1.11 2.83
CA LEU A 80 1.58 2.03 3.89
C LEU A 80 0.43 2.95 4.24
N TYR A 81 0.15 3.07 5.52
CA TYR A 81 -0.95 3.87 6.01
C TYR A 81 -0.66 4.45 7.39
N LEU A 82 -1.23 5.62 7.68
CA LEU A 82 -1.23 6.23 9.00
C LEU A 82 -2.59 6.00 9.67
N TYR A 83 -2.61 5.69 10.96
CA TYR A 83 -3.84 5.69 11.74
C TYR A 83 -3.80 6.83 12.77
N ASP A 84 -4.69 7.80 12.59
CA ASP A 84 -4.95 8.87 13.54
C ASP A 84 -6.05 8.44 14.51
N SER A 85 -5.65 8.09 15.73
CA SER A 85 -6.56 7.66 16.79
C SER A 85 -7.42 8.79 17.36
N ARG A 86 -7.05 10.07 17.16
CA ARG A 86 -7.84 11.20 17.65
C ARG A 86 -9.08 11.41 16.78
N ASN A 87 -8.93 11.23 15.47
CA ASN A 87 -9.98 11.40 14.49
C ASN A 87 -10.60 10.09 14.00
N ASP A 88 -10.21 8.95 14.59
CA ASP A 88 -10.55 7.59 14.15
C ASP A 88 -10.50 7.46 12.62
N THR A 89 -9.34 7.83 12.05
CA THR A 89 -9.13 7.89 10.59
C THR A 89 -7.84 7.20 10.17
N CYS A 90 -7.96 6.29 9.20
CA CYS A 90 -6.83 5.72 8.46
C CYS A 90 -6.58 6.48 7.16
N TYR A 91 -5.35 6.90 6.93
CA TYR A 91 -4.86 7.51 5.70
C TYR A 91 -4.00 6.50 4.97
N VAL A 92 -4.48 6.00 3.81
CA VAL A 92 -3.74 5.07 2.96
C VAL A 92 -3.02 5.87 1.91
N ASP A 93 -1.71 6.02 2.07
CA ASP A 93 -0.95 7.02 1.31
C ASP A 93 -0.07 6.41 0.22
N PHE A 94 0.34 5.14 0.37
CA PHE A 94 1.29 4.53 -0.56
C PHE A 94 1.16 3.02 -0.64
N ILE A 95 1.27 2.48 -1.86
CA ILE A 95 1.34 1.05 -2.13
C ILE A 95 2.49 0.78 -3.10
N PHE A 96 3.26 -0.26 -2.84
CA PHE A 96 4.32 -0.73 -3.74
C PHE A 96 4.38 -2.26 -3.80
N ASP A 97 5.03 -2.80 -4.83
CA ASP A 97 5.39 -4.23 -4.93
C ASP A 97 6.78 -4.41 -4.31
N ASP A 98 6.89 -5.26 -3.29
CA ASP A 98 8.14 -5.51 -2.57
C ASP A 98 9.17 -6.24 -3.46
N ARG A 99 8.71 -6.97 -4.50
CA ARG A 99 9.58 -7.72 -5.41
C ARG A 99 10.28 -6.84 -6.43
N THR A 100 9.71 -5.68 -6.76
CA THR A 100 10.34 -4.77 -7.72
C THR A 100 11.49 -3.96 -7.12
N ASN A 101 11.91 -4.32 -5.90
CA ASN A 101 13.01 -3.71 -5.16
C ASN A 101 12.92 -2.17 -5.22
N TYR A 102 11.75 -1.63 -4.86
CA TYR A 102 11.49 -0.19 -4.90
C TYR A 102 12.53 0.64 -4.12
N LEU A 103 13.16 0.04 -3.10
CA LEU A 103 14.21 0.63 -2.28
C LEU A 103 15.55 0.83 -3.04
N SER A 104 15.86 -0.02 -4.03
CA SER A 104 17.12 0.11 -4.79
C SER A 104 17.07 1.21 -5.85
N LYS A 105 15.87 1.72 -6.20
CA LYS A 105 15.70 2.79 -7.21
C LYS A 105 15.65 4.21 -6.65
N ILE A 106 15.66 4.37 -5.33
CA ILE A 106 15.63 5.68 -4.65
C ILE A 106 17.02 6.03 -4.06
N SER A 107 17.99 5.12 -4.23
CA SER A 107 19.37 5.28 -3.74
C SER A 107 20.36 5.61 -4.87
N GLU A 108 19.86 5.88 -6.08
CA GLU A 108 20.59 6.44 -7.23
C GLU A 108 20.09 7.86 -7.50
#